data_AF-A0A371Y977-F1
#
_entry.id   AF-A0A371Y977-F1
#
_cell.length_a   1.000
_cell.length_b   1.000
_cell.length_c   1.000
_cell.angle_alpha   90.00
_cell.angle_beta   90.00
_cell.angle_gamma   90.00
#
_symmetry.space_group_name_H-M   'P 1'
#
loop_
_entity.id
_entity.type
_entity.pdbx_description
1 polymer ?
#
loop_
_entity_poly.entity_id
_entity_poly.type
_entity_poly.pdbx_seq_one_letter_code
_entity_poly.pdbx_strand_id
1 'polypeptide(L)'
;MGDIAPRELISLADDEGNSVTVNVLGRDPRWSAGLEAEIVVRTPFVSGRIDLVLSTSKLESWSAALNLLDADEDVVWMEWDRGPSISIQLTGERDCPEVVVEDESGSMVTVRVPLVPPDGWIADHRQYLHQVMNHWVPMLSE
;
A
#
# COMPACT_ATOMS: atom_id res chain seq x y z
N MET A 1 11.23 16.74 19.11
CA MET A 1 10.82 16.39 17.74
C MET A 1 9.48 15.72 17.92
N GLY A 2 8.37 16.40 17.63
CA GLY A 2 7.05 15.84 17.86
C GLY A 2 6.97 14.50 17.14
N ASP A 3 6.63 13.45 17.88
CA ASP A 3 6.57 12.08 17.36
C ASP A 3 5.43 12.07 16.33
N ILE A 4 5.77 12.27 15.05
CA ILE A 4 4.79 12.25 13.98
C ILE A 4 4.36 10.80 13.86
N ALA A 5 3.09 10.52 14.16
CA ALA A 5 2.53 9.17 14.06
C ALA A 5 2.89 8.57 12.68
N PRO A 6 3.35 7.31 12.61
CA PRO A 6 3.79 6.68 11.37
C PRO A 6 2.62 6.61 10.40
N ARG A 7 2.79 7.14 9.19
CA ARG A 7 1.71 7.20 8.19
C ARG A 7 1.97 6.28 7.02
N GLU A 8 3.20 6.25 6.53
CA GLU A 8 3.54 5.51 5.34
C GLU A 8 3.52 4.00 5.62
N LEU A 9 2.80 3.24 4.79
CA LEU A 9 2.75 1.78 4.80
C LEU A 9 3.39 1.19 3.54
N ILE A 10 3.10 1.82 2.39
CA ILE A 10 3.67 1.47 1.08
C ILE A 10 4.18 2.76 0.45
N SER A 11 5.39 2.70 -0.09
CA SER A 11 6.03 3.81 -0.81
C SER A 11 6.86 3.27 -1.98
N LEU A 12 6.21 3.15 -3.13
CA LEU A 12 6.84 2.72 -4.37
C LEU A 12 6.99 3.96 -5.24
N ALA A 13 8.22 4.39 -5.51
CA ALA A 13 8.51 5.56 -6.33
C ALA A 13 9.77 5.36 -7.15
N ASP A 14 9.77 5.88 -8.38
CA ASP A 14 10.95 5.94 -9.25
C ASP A 14 11.50 7.37 -9.37
N ASP A 15 12.60 7.53 -10.08
CA ASP A 15 13.24 8.82 -10.35
C ASP A 15 12.56 9.61 -11.49
N GLU A 16 11.61 9.01 -12.21
CA GLU A 16 10.79 9.64 -13.24
C GLU A 16 9.55 10.35 -12.66
N GLY A 17 9.31 10.20 -11.36
CA GLY A 17 8.21 10.84 -10.64
C GLY A 17 6.92 10.03 -10.63
N ASN A 18 6.97 8.76 -11.01
CA ASN A 18 5.87 7.82 -10.81
C ASN A 18 5.92 7.29 -9.38
N SER A 19 4.76 7.22 -8.74
CA SER A 19 4.66 6.66 -7.40
C SER A 19 3.28 6.09 -7.10
N VAL A 20 3.29 5.04 -6.29
CA VAL A 20 2.11 4.46 -5.64
C VAL A 20 2.41 4.39 -4.15
N THR A 21 1.57 5.04 -3.34
CA THR A 21 1.74 5.08 -1.89
C THR A 21 0.47 4.65 -1.18
N VAL A 22 0.63 4.05 0.01
CA VAL A 22 -0.46 3.78 0.95
C VAL A 22 -0.14 4.45 2.26
N ASN A 23 -1.03 5.33 2.71
CA ASN A 23 -0.81 6.15 3.90
C ASN A 23 -1.95 5.99 4.90
N VAL A 24 -1.62 5.76 6.16
CA VAL A 24 -2.51 5.84 7.32
C VAL A 24 -2.75 7.31 7.66
N LEU A 25 -4.03 7.69 7.66
CA LEU A 25 -4.49 9.04 8.00
C LEU A 25 -4.84 9.17 9.49
N GLY A 26 -5.25 8.05 10.10
CA GLY A 26 -5.54 7.96 11.53
C GLY A 26 -6.42 6.77 11.87
N ARG A 27 -7.07 6.82 13.04
CA ARG A 27 -8.10 5.85 13.40
C ARG A 27 -9.38 6.14 12.63
N ASP A 28 -10.05 5.09 12.16
CA ASP A 28 -11.33 5.22 11.50
C ASP A 28 -12.39 5.69 12.53
N PRO A 29 -13.13 6.77 12.25
CA PRO A 29 -14.11 7.32 13.20
C PRO A 29 -15.41 6.50 13.28
N ARG A 30 -15.64 5.58 12.34
CA ARG A 30 -16.85 4.75 12.21
C ARG A 30 -16.60 3.32 12.67
N TRP A 31 -15.35 2.87 12.70
CA TRP A 31 -14.98 1.52 13.11
C TRP A 31 -13.74 1.53 14.01
N SER A 32 -13.91 1.18 15.29
CA SER A 32 -12.84 1.20 16.29
C SER A 32 -11.69 0.21 16.05
N ALA A 33 -11.90 -0.80 15.20
CA ALA A 33 -10.86 -1.75 14.81
C ALA A 33 -10.21 -1.38 13.45
N GLY A 34 -10.55 -0.21 12.90
CA GLY A 34 -10.10 0.25 11.59
C GLY A 34 -9.18 1.46 11.66
N LEU A 35 -8.30 1.57 10.67
CA LEU A 35 -7.53 2.75 10.37
C LEU A 35 -8.05 3.37 9.07
N GLU A 36 -8.29 4.67 9.11
CA GLU A 36 -8.55 5.45 7.90
C GLU A 36 -7.22 5.58 7.14
N ALA A 37 -7.22 5.24 5.86
CA ALA A 37 -6.05 5.27 5.01
C ALA A 37 -6.41 5.74 3.60
N GLU A 38 -5.39 5.96 2.77
CA GLU A 38 -5.55 6.25 1.36
C GLU A 38 -4.50 5.55 0.50
N ILE A 39 -4.88 5.19 -0.72
CA ILE A 39 -3.96 4.88 -1.82
C ILE A 39 -3.83 6.15 -2.67
N VAL A 40 -2.60 6.55 -2.95
CA VAL A 40 -2.30 7.68 -3.84
C VAL A 40 -1.42 7.20 -4.97
N VAL A 41 -1.91 7.40 -6.20
CA VAL A 41 -1.12 7.22 -7.42
C VAL A 41 -0.73 8.60 -7.94
N ARG A 42 0.55 8.82 -8.19
CA ARG A 42 1.04 10.05 -8.84
C ARG A 42 1.97 9.70 -9.96
N THR A 43 1.73 10.28 -11.12
CA THR A 43 2.65 10.29 -12.26
C THR A 43 2.66 11.71 -12.82
N PRO A 44 3.62 12.05 -13.69
CA PRO A 44 3.61 13.34 -14.40
C PRO A 44 2.38 13.58 -15.28
N PHE A 45 1.68 12.52 -15.70
CA PHE A 45 0.52 12.60 -16.59
C PHE A 45 -0.81 12.52 -15.85
N VAL A 46 -0.95 11.60 -14.89
CA VAL A 46 -2.18 11.32 -14.16
C VAL A 46 -1.91 11.15 -12.66
N SER A 47 -2.80 11.70 -11.85
CA SER A 47 -2.82 11.49 -10.40
C SER A 47 -4.20 11.07 -9.94
N GLY A 48 -4.26 10.14 -8.99
CA GLY A 48 -5.50 9.62 -8.41
C GLY A 48 -5.34 9.32 -6.93
N ARG A 49 -6.46 9.33 -6.22
CA ARG A 49 -6.51 9.04 -4.79
C ARG A 49 -7.80 8.30 -4.47
N ILE A 50 -7.71 7.28 -3.62
CA ILE A 50 -8.87 6.56 -3.10
C ILE A 50 -8.69 6.27 -1.62
N ASP A 51 -9.74 6.52 -0.84
CA ASP A 51 -9.76 6.24 0.59
C ASP A 51 -10.07 4.75 0.82
N LEU A 52 -9.45 4.14 1.83
CA LEU A 52 -9.71 2.78 2.27
C LEU A 52 -9.62 2.65 3.79
N VAL A 53 -10.10 1.51 4.29
CA VAL A 53 -10.00 1.17 5.71
C VAL A 53 -9.09 -0.05 5.88
N LEU A 54 -8.09 0.10 6.74
CA LEU A 54 -7.13 -0.95 7.09
C LEU A 54 -7.47 -1.56 8.44
N SER A 55 -7.53 -2.89 8.50
CA SER A 55 -7.63 -3.65 9.74
C SER A 55 -6.28 -4.26 10.09
N THR A 56 -6.12 -4.76 11.32
CA THR A 56 -4.93 -5.53 11.71
C THR A 56 -4.67 -6.69 10.75
N SER A 57 -5.72 -7.41 10.33
CA SER A 57 -5.58 -8.52 9.38
C SER A 57 -5.08 -8.08 8.00
N LYS A 58 -5.44 -6.88 7.53
CA LYS A 58 -4.89 -6.31 6.28
C LYS A 58 -3.41 -5.94 6.42
N LEU A 59 -2.99 -5.45 7.57
CA LEU A 59 -1.56 -5.18 7.85
C LEU A 59 -0.76 -6.49 7.91
N GLU A 60 -1.31 -7.53 8.53
CA GLU A 60 -0.70 -8.86 8.57
C GLU A 60 -0.63 -9.51 7.17
N SER A 61 -1.67 -9.36 6.36
CA SER A 61 -1.65 -9.85 4.97
C SER A 61 -0.64 -9.09 4.11
N TRP A 62 -0.41 -7.80 4.39
CA TRP A 62 0.70 -7.07 3.77
C TRP A 62 2.07 -7.63 4.19
N SER A 63 2.24 -8.00 5.47
CA SER A 63 3.45 -8.70 5.90
C SER A 63 3.69 -10.01 5.13
N ALA A 64 2.62 -10.76 4.84
CA ALA A 64 2.71 -11.99 4.08
C ALA A 64 3.06 -11.72 2.61
N ALA A 65 2.46 -10.68 2.00
CA ALA A 65 2.80 -10.24 0.65
C ALA A 65 4.28 -9.83 0.54
N LEU A 66 4.83 -9.11 1.53
CA LEU A 66 6.26 -8.78 1.56
C LEU A 66 7.16 -10.01 1.62
N ASN A 67 6.74 -11.11 2.23
CA ASN A 67 7.51 -12.36 2.24
C ASN A 67 7.53 -13.04 0.86
N LEU A 68 6.44 -12.94 0.10
CA LEU A 68 6.36 -13.48 -1.26
C LEU A 68 7.21 -12.64 -2.23
N LEU A 69 7.13 -11.31 -2.13
CA LEU A 69 7.97 -10.40 -2.90
C LEU A 69 9.47 -10.63 -2.66
N ASP A 70 9.86 -10.89 -1.41
CA ASP A 70 11.24 -11.22 -1.03
C ASP A 70 11.69 -12.59 -1.55
N ALA A 71 10.74 -13.46 -1.91
CA ALA A 71 10.96 -14.74 -2.57
C ALA A 71 10.86 -14.65 -4.10
N ASP A 72 10.85 -13.43 -4.66
CA ASP A 72 10.72 -13.17 -6.10
C ASP A 72 9.37 -13.60 -6.69
N GLU A 73 8.31 -13.60 -5.87
CA GLU A 73 6.94 -13.91 -6.28
C GLU A 73 6.07 -12.64 -6.38
N ASP A 74 5.28 -12.56 -7.45
CA ASP A 74 4.25 -11.53 -7.63
C ASP A 74 3.17 -11.64 -6.55
N VAL A 75 2.55 -10.51 -6.21
CA VAL A 75 1.52 -10.47 -5.17
C VAL A 75 0.32 -9.64 -5.57
N VAL A 76 -0.84 -10.01 -5.01
CA VAL A 76 -2.05 -9.20 -4.99
C VAL A 76 -2.47 -9.01 -3.54
N TRP A 77 -2.52 -7.76 -3.10
CA TRP A 77 -2.95 -7.38 -1.76
C TRP A 77 -4.38 -6.82 -1.82
N MET A 78 -5.24 -7.28 -0.89
CA MET A 78 -6.67 -6.94 -0.82
C MET A 78 -7.54 -7.45 -2.00
N GLU A 79 -7.13 -8.52 -2.69
CA GLU A 79 -7.84 -9.08 -3.87
C GLU A 79 -9.33 -9.39 -3.63
N TRP A 80 -9.68 -9.95 -2.47
CA TRP A 80 -11.05 -10.42 -2.15
C TRP A 80 -11.82 -9.49 -1.21
N ASP A 81 -11.28 -8.30 -0.96
CA ASP A 81 -11.89 -7.31 -0.08
C ASP A 81 -12.90 -6.44 -0.83
N ARG A 82 -13.90 -5.90 -0.13
CA ARG A 82 -14.71 -4.80 -0.67
C ARG A 82 -13.88 -3.52 -0.65
N GLY A 83 -13.21 -3.20 -1.76
CA GLY A 83 -12.42 -1.98 -1.89
C GLY A 83 -11.35 -2.09 -2.98
N PRO A 84 -10.40 -1.15 -3.01
CA PRO A 84 -9.29 -1.22 -3.94
C PRO A 84 -8.31 -2.35 -3.57
N SER A 85 -7.70 -2.96 -4.59
CA SER A 85 -6.59 -3.90 -4.47
C SER A 85 -5.30 -3.28 -5.03
N ILE A 86 -4.16 -3.83 -4.60
CA ILE A 86 -2.84 -3.48 -5.12
C ILE A 86 -2.12 -4.75 -5.55
N SER A 87 -1.79 -4.86 -6.83
CA SER A 87 -0.93 -5.91 -7.36
C SER A 87 0.46 -5.37 -7.62
N ILE A 88 1.48 -6.13 -7.27
CA ILE A 88 2.88 -5.83 -7.59
C ILE A 88 3.41 -7.01 -8.39
N GLN A 89 3.74 -6.74 -9.65
CA GLN A 89 4.39 -7.67 -10.55
C GLN A 89 5.87 -7.29 -10.62
N LEU A 90 6.77 -8.21 -10.27
CA LEU A 90 8.21 -7.94 -10.31
C LEU A 90 8.75 -7.91 -11.75
N THR A 91 8.07 -8.63 -12.66
CA THR A 91 8.34 -8.61 -14.10
C THR A 91 7.06 -8.26 -14.87
N GLY A 92 6.80 -6.97 -15.06
CA GLY A 92 5.67 -6.48 -15.86
C GLY A 92 5.92 -6.54 -17.37
N GLU A 93 4.94 -6.07 -18.16
CA GLU A 93 4.97 -6.13 -19.65
C GLU A 93 6.13 -5.37 -20.31
N ARG A 94 6.82 -4.51 -19.56
CA ARG A 94 7.93 -3.66 -20.04
C ARG A 94 9.28 -4.06 -19.49
N ASP A 95 9.44 -5.32 -19.08
CA ASP A 95 10.66 -5.84 -18.44
C ASP A 95 11.07 -5.03 -17.18
N CYS A 96 10.10 -4.41 -16.50
CA CYS A 96 10.28 -3.70 -15.24
C CYS A 96 9.09 -3.98 -14.30
N PRO A 97 9.24 -3.73 -12.99
CA PRO A 97 8.15 -3.91 -12.05
C PRO A 97 6.93 -3.04 -12.42
N GLU A 98 5.74 -3.61 -12.25
CA GLU A 98 4.48 -2.92 -12.49
C GLU A 98 3.60 -2.98 -11.24
N VAL A 99 3.06 -1.83 -10.86
CA VAL A 99 2.08 -1.70 -9.79
C VAL A 99 0.70 -1.47 -10.40
N VAL A 100 -0.26 -2.32 -10.05
CA VAL A 100 -1.64 -2.19 -10.49
C VAL A 100 -2.52 -1.84 -9.30
N VAL A 101 -3.23 -0.72 -9.39
CA VAL A 101 -4.26 -0.34 -8.42
C VAL A 101 -5.61 -0.50 -9.09
N GLU A 102 -6.47 -1.32 -8.52
CA GLU A 102 -7.78 -1.62 -9.09
C GLU A 102 -8.88 -1.40 -8.06
N ASP A 103 -9.89 -0.62 -8.40
CA ASP A 103 -11.08 -0.40 -7.58
C ASP A 103 -12.32 -0.86 -8.32
N GLU A 104 -12.57 -2.17 -8.27
CA GLU A 104 -13.73 -2.81 -8.91
C GLU A 104 -15.07 -2.49 -8.24
N SER A 105 -15.04 -1.96 -7.01
CA SER A 105 -16.26 -1.82 -6.20
C SER A 105 -16.81 -0.40 -6.16
N GLY A 106 -15.94 0.61 -6.28
CA GLY A 106 -16.32 2.02 -6.21
C GLY A 106 -16.33 2.70 -7.57
N SER A 107 -15.13 2.93 -8.12
CA SER A 107 -14.89 3.76 -9.29
C SER A 107 -14.86 2.96 -10.59
N MET A 108 -14.69 1.63 -10.54
CA MET A 108 -14.46 0.77 -11.71
C MET A 108 -13.19 1.16 -12.50
N VAL A 109 -12.20 1.72 -11.81
CA VAL A 109 -10.96 2.19 -12.41
C VAL A 109 -9.82 1.24 -12.08
N THR A 110 -9.04 0.92 -13.12
CA THR A 110 -7.76 0.23 -13.00
C THR A 110 -6.65 1.17 -13.46
N VAL A 111 -5.63 1.35 -12.63
CA VAL A 111 -4.43 2.13 -12.95
C VAL A 111 -3.22 1.20 -12.92
N ARG A 112 -2.46 1.17 -14.02
CA ARG A 112 -1.21 0.42 -14.13
C ARG A 112 -0.05 1.40 -14.20
N VAL A 113 0.91 1.24 -13.31
CA VAL A 113 2.07 2.13 -13.18
C VAL A 113 3.34 1.28 -13.24
N PRO A 114 3.99 1.21 -14.40
CA PRO A 114 5.36 0.70 -14.49
C PRO A 114 6.27 1.66 -13.73
N LEU A 115 6.95 1.16 -12.69
CA LEU A 115 7.91 1.96 -11.90
C LEU A 115 8.97 1.05 -11.31
N VAL A 116 10.21 1.53 -11.27
CA VAL A 116 11.33 0.80 -10.66
C VAL A 116 11.61 1.40 -9.28
N PRO A 117 11.18 0.74 -8.19
CA PRO A 117 11.49 1.21 -6.85
C PRO A 117 12.99 1.10 -6.56
N PRO A 118 13.53 1.87 -5.60
CA PRO A 118 14.94 1.80 -5.23
C PRO A 118 15.30 0.43 -4.66
N ASP A 119 16.59 0.07 -4.74
CA ASP A 119 17.11 -1.14 -4.13
C ASP A 119 16.75 -1.22 -2.64
N GLY A 120 16.34 -2.41 -2.18
CA GLY A 120 16.00 -2.63 -0.77
C GLY A 120 14.63 -2.13 -0.33
N TRP A 121 13.78 -1.66 -1.24
CA TRP A 121 12.44 -1.16 -0.91
C TRP A 121 11.60 -2.14 -0.08
N ILE A 122 11.75 -3.46 -0.26
CA ILE A 122 11.05 -4.48 0.54
C ILE A 122 11.43 -4.35 2.03
N ALA A 123 12.71 -4.14 2.33
CA ALA A 123 13.18 -3.95 3.70
C ALA A 123 12.62 -2.66 4.31
N ASP A 124 12.55 -1.58 3.52
CA ASP A 124 11.92 -0.33 3.95
C ASP A 124 10.43 -0.53 4.25
N HIS A 125 9.70 -1.28 3.42
CA HIS A 125 8.29 -1.56 3.65
C HIS A 125 8.07 -2.44 4.89
N ARG A 126 8.97 -3.40 5.17
CA ARG A 126 8.95 -4.15 6.43
C ARG A 126 9.13 -3.21 7.62
N GLN A 127 10.01 -2.21 7.52
CA GLN A 127 10.19 -1.20 8.56
C GLN A 127 8.96 -0.30 8.71
N TYR A 128 8.37 0.18 7.62
CA TYR A 128 7.14 0.98 7.63
C TYR A 128 5.98 0.23 8.27
N LEU A 129 5.77 -1.02 7.87
CA LEU A 129 4.77 -1.90 8.46
C LEU A 129 5.01 -2.08 9.98
N HIS A 130 6.25 -2.32 10.40
CA HIS A 130 6.58 -2.46 11.81
C HIS A 130 6.26 -1.20 12.61
N GLN A 131 6.57 -0.02 12.08
CA GLN A 131 6.24 1.26 12.71
C GLN A 131 4.73 1.47 12.80
N VAL A 132 3.99 1.25 11.71
CA VAL A 132 2.53 1.35 11.65
C VAL A 132 1.89 0.41 12.65
N MET A 133 2.30 -0.87 12.65
CA MET A 133 1.77 -1.87 13.58
C MET A 133 2.02 -1.49 15.04
N ASN A 134 3.26 -1.15 15.40
CA ASN A 134 3.61 -0.85 16.79
C ASN A 134 2.89 0.40 17.32
N HIS A 135 2.62 1.38 16.47
CA HIS A 135 1.95 2.61 16.88
C HIS A 135 0.43 2.47 16.92
N TRP A 136 -0.16 1.94 15.84
CA TRP A 136 -1.60 2.02 15.63
C TRP A 136 -2.37 0.80 16.17
N VAL A 137 -1.85 -0.41 16.02
CA VAL A 137 -2.58 -1.64 16.42
C VAL A 137 -2.93 -1.64 17.91
N PRO A 138 -2.07 -1.20 18.84
CA PRO A 138 -2.45 -1.11 20.26
C PRO A 138 -3.59 -0.13 20.56
N MET A 139 -3.92 0.77 19.61
CA MET A 139 -5.00 1.74 19.76
C MET A 139 -6.33 1.28 19.15
N LEU A 140 -6.33 0.14 18.47
CA LEU A 140 -7.51 -0.46 17.87
C LEU A 140 -8.20 -1.36 18.91
N SER A 141 -9.53 -1.27 18.98
CA SER A 141 -10.33 -2.19 19.79
C SER A 141 -10.76 -3.37 18.93
N GLU A 142 -10.69 -4.60 19.44
CA GLU A 142 -11.30 -5.78 18.82
C GLU A 142 -12.83 -5.64 18.63
#